data_AF-A0A9P5X0M1-F1
#
_entry.id   AF-A0A9P5X0M1-F1
#
_cell.length_a   1.000
_cell.length_b   1.000
_cell.length_c   1.000
_cell.angle_alpha   90.00
_cell.angle_beta   90.00
_cell.angle_gamma   90.00
#
_symmetry.space_group_name_H-M   'P 1'
#
loop_
_entity.id
_entity.type
_entity.pdbx_description
1 polymer ?
#
loop_
_entity_poly.entity_id
_entity_poly.type
_entity_poly.pdbx_seq_one_letter_code
_entity_poly.pdbx_strand_id
1 'polypeptide(L)'
;MRILGLLIAHPHRHFCYDDQARFLNLDRATFHQSIQRLHPVLWIPSTDECGAAPLGPFDRLFFDFLTDPNRSGKYWLHKEASDYDFVLRCLQWLENDDGSPSDNAVIKSSALFVWITCYKLSDGFIPALISRLEGFDFSRLKQAHIIRTRYALVMGGFGEFLRWLYSLGSIRNKSLISVVQEVSQEEASRPVHNELQAWHWIKSPHDYIASFIPDMGTPELPFTLKLRLGKLSHVYISVEVDDNRRIWDSHVHGLVDMDVPV
;
A
#
# COMPACT_ATOMS: atom_id res chain seq x y z
N MET A 1 -0.55 21.71 -9.94
CA MET A 1 -1.13 21.32 -8.64
C MET A 1 -0.77 19.91 -8.21
N ARG A 2 -0.85 18.89 -9.08
CA ARG A 2 -0.52 17.50 -8.71
C ARG A 2 0.85 17.30 -8.05
N ILE A 3 1.91 17.93 -8.56
CA ILE A 3 3.26 17.86 -7.96
C ILE A 3 3.25 18.42 -6.53
N LEU A 4 2.67 19.60 -6.31
CA LEU A 4 2.52 20.20 -5.00
C LEU A 4 1.65 19.36 -4.06
N GLY A 5 0.52 18.84 -4.56
CA GLY A 5 -0.37 17.96 -3.81
C GLY A 5 0.34 16.73 -3.29
N LEU A 6 1.18 16.11 -4.13
CA LEU A 6 2.02 14.97 -3.75
C LEU A 6 3.03 15.33 -2.67
N LEU A 7 3.76 16.45 -2.84
CA LEU A 7 4.75 16.92 -1.88
C LEU A 7 4.13 17.29 -0.52
N ILE A 8 2.89 17.79 -0.53
CA ILE A 8 2.18 18.28 0.65
C ILE A 8 1.44 17.17 1.39
N ALA A 9 0.68 16.37 0.66
CA ALA A 9 -0.09 15.28 1.23
C ALA A 9 0.83 14.17 1.75
N HIS A 10 1.96 13.98 1.06
CA HIS A 10 2.94 12.98 1.39
C HIS A 10 4.35 13.58 1.31
N PRO A 11 4.78 14.35 2.34
CA PRO A 11 6.16 14.78 2.46
C PRO A 11 7.01 13.54 2.74
N HIS A 12 7.34 12.81 1.68
CA HIS A 12 8.05 11.57 1.76
C HIS A 12 9.47 11.90 2.19
N ARG A 13 9.74 11.82 3.50
CA ARG A 13 11.10 11.80 4.08
C ARG A 13 11.96 10.63 3.58
N HIS A 14 11.47 9.89 2.58
CA HIS A 14 12.06 8.69 2.01
C HIS A 14 12.28 8.81 0.49
N PHE A 15 11.76 9.84 -0.17
CA PHE A 15 12.07 10.11 -1.57
C PHE A 15 13.07 11.24 -1.67
N CYS A 16 14.26 10.94 -2.19
CA CYS A 16 15.13 12.00 -2.67
C CYS A 16 14.50 12.67 -3.89
N TYR A 17 15.06 13.80 -4.29
CA TYR A 17 14.61 14.56 -5.46
C TYR A 17 14.43 13.69 -6.71
N ASP A 18 15.40 12.80 -7.00
CA ASP A 18 15.35 11.94 -8.18
C ASP A 18 14.23 10.89 -8.09
N ASP A 19 13.95 10.37 -6.89
CA ASP A 19 12.84 9.45 -6.68
C ASP A 19 11.49 10.14 -6.91
N GLN A 20 11.37 11.42 -6.56
CA GLN A 20 10.16 12.20 -6.81
C GLN A 20 9.97 12.47 -8.31
N ALA A 21 11.05 12.80 -9.03
CA ALA A 21 11.02 12.94 -10.49
C ALA A 21 10.58 11.64 -11.15
N ARG A 22 11.22 10.52 -10.77
CA ARG A 22 10.86 9.17 -11.23
C ARG A 22 9.42 8.84 -10.89
N PHE A 23 8.97 9.01 -9.64
CA PHE A 23 7.59 8.73 -9.23
C PHE A 23 6.55 9.46 -10.09
N LEU A 24 6.88 10.68 -10.51
CA LEU A 24 6.05 11.50 -11.39
C LEU A 24 6.11 11.10 -12.88
N ASN A 25 7.00 10.17 -13.22
CA ASN A 25 7.39 9.76 -14.57
C ASN A 25 7.90 10.94 -15.40
N LEU A 26 8.79 11.74 -14.79
CA LEU A 26 9.45 12.88 -15.42
C LEU A 26 10.96 12.65 -15.43
N ASP A 27 11.61 13.03 -16.53
CA ASP A 27 13.06 13.14 -16.51
C ASP A 27 13.50 14.28 -15.57
N ARG A 28 14.76 14.22 -15.12
CA ARG A 28 15.30 15.15 -14.12
C ARG A 28 15.19 16.61 -14.56
N ALA A 29 15.44 16.90 -15.84
CA ALA A 29 15.44 18.27 -16.36
C ALA A 29 14.01 18.83 -16.40
N THR A 30 13.05 18.05 -16.93
CA THR A 30 11.63 18.41 -16.95
C THR A 30 11.08 18.60 -15.53
N PHE A 31 11.43 17.72 -14.60
CA PHE A 31 11.04 17.86 -13.20
C PHE A 31 11.60 19.14 -12.59
N HIS A 32 12.91 19.40 -12.77
CA HIS A 32 13.57 20.62 -12.27
C HIS A 32 12.91 21.88 -12.79
N GLN A 33 12.72 21.96 -14.11
CA GLN A 33 12.08 23.11 -14.74
C GLN A 33 10.64 23.32 -14.22
N SER A 34 9.91 22.23 -13.97
CA SER A 34 8.53 22.29 -13.48
C SER A 34 8.42 22.83 -12.05
N ILE A 35 9.42 22.57 -11.20
CA ILE A 35 9.43 23.03 -9.81
C ILE A 35 10.23 24.31 -9.60
N GLN A 36 11.08 24.73 -10.54
CA GLN A 36 11.94 25.91 -10.39
C GLN A 36 11.14 27.19 -10.08
N ARG A 37 9.92 27.30 -10.65
CA ARG A 37 9.01 28.43 -10.38
C ARG A 37 8.44 28.43 -8.96
N LEU A 38 8.60 27.34 -8.22
CA LEU A 38 8.18 27.17 -6.83
C LEU A 38 9.31 27.42 -5.85
N HIS A 39 10.51 27.81 -6.31
CA HIS A 39 11.64 28.16 -5.45
C HIS A 39 11.31 29.16 -4.33
N PRO A 40 10.40 30.15 -4.48
CA PRO A 40 10.07 31.02 -3.36
C PRO A 40 9.39 30.32 -2.17
N VAL A 41 8.85 29.12 -2.38
CA VAL A 41 7.99 28.42 -1.40
C VAL A 41 8.44 26.99 -1.11
N LEU A 42 9.26 26.41 -1.99
CA LEU A 42 9.87 25.10 -1.85
C LEU A 42 11.39 25.23 -1.88
N TRP A 43 12.04 24.62 -0.90
CA TRP A 43 13.47 24.38 -0.95
C TRP A 43 13.74 23.31 -2.01
N ILE A 44 14.53 23.70 -3.00
CA ILE A 44 14.97 22.86 -4.11
C ILE A 44 16.46 22.59 -3.89
N PRO A 45 16.87 21.32 -3.72
CA PRO A 45 18.28 20.96 -3.61
C PRO A 45 19.09 21.45 -4.81
N SER A 46 20.36 21.77 -4.58
CA SER A 46 21.27 21.98 -5.70
C SER A 46 21.46 20.69 -6.51
N THR A 47 21.96 20.79 -7.74
CA THR A 47 22.15 19.64 -8.64
C THR A 47 22.99 18.52 -8.02
N ASP A 48 23.93 18.89 -7.15
CA ASP A 48 24.85 17.97 -6.47
C ASP A 48 24.17 17.27 -5.28
N GLU A 49 23.13 17.86 -4.72
CA GLU A 49 22.38 17.36 -3.58
C GLU A 49 21.14 16.55 -3.97
N CYS A 50 20.68 16.63 -5.23
CA CYS A 50 19.48 15.96 -5.73
C CYS A 50 19.46 14.42 -5.50
N GLY A 51 20.63 13.78 -5.40
CA GLY A 51 20.70 12.34 -5.12
C GLY A 51 20.34 11.97 -3.68
N ALA A 52 20.50 12.89 -2.73
CA ALA A 52 20.41 12.60 -1.29
C ALA A 52 19.31 13.39 -0.58
N ALA A 53 18.98 14.59 -1.06
CA ALA A 53 18.05 15.49 -0.39
C ALA A 53 16.63 15.40 -0.99
N PRO A 54 15.57 15.36 -0.15
CA PRO A 54 14.19 15.48 -0.61
C PRO A 54 13.86 16.95 -0.94
N LEU A 55 12.82 17.18 -1.74
CA LEU A 55 12.17 18.49 -1.75
C LEU A 55 11.52 18.76 -0.38
N GLY A 56 11.59 20.01 0.06
CA GLY A 56 10.99 20.43 1.33
C GLY A 56 10.29 21.79 1.22
N PRO A 57 9.29 22.08 2.06
CA PRO A 57 8.81 23.45 2.21
C PRO A 57 9.92 24.35 2.76
N PHE A 58 9.96 25.60 2.30
CA PHE A 58 10.69 26.64 3.04
C PHE A 58 9.97 27.04 4.32
N ASP A 59 8.63 27.02 4.29
CA ASP A 59 7.80 27.42 5.43
C ASP A 59 6.55 26.54 5.54
N ARG A 60 6.28 26.04 6.75
CA ARG A 60 5.06 25.29 7.08
C ARG A 60 3.80 26.12 6.80
N LEU A 61 3.86 27.44 6.97
CA LEU A 61 2.74 28.36 6.74
C LEU A 61 2.24 28.34 5.29
N PHE A 62 3.13 28.06 4.33
CA PHE A 62 2.73 27.93 2.92
C PHE A 62 1.89 26.68 2.67
N PHE A 63 2.22 25.58 3.35
CA PHE A 63 1.40 24.38 3.29
C PHE A 63 0.05 24.58 3.97
N ASP A 64 0.01 25.24 5.12
CA ASP A 64 -1.24 25.60 5.80
C ASP A 64 -2.10 26.54 4.95
N PHE A 65 -1.48 27.42 4.14
CA PHE A 65 -2.20 28.23 3.16
C PHE A 65 -2.84 27.37 2.06
N LEU A 66 -2.08 26.43 1.47
CA LEU A 66 -2.57 25.60 0.37
C LEU A 66 -3.62 24.56 0.79
N THR A 67 -3.67 24.16 2.06
CA THR A 67 -4.68 23.21 2.57
C THR A 67 -5.97 23.89 3.01
N ASP A 68 -5.96 25.21 3.24
CA ASP A 68 -7.14 25.99 3.62
C ASP A 68 -7.85 26.55 2.38
N PRO A 69 -9.08 26.08 2.06
CA PRO A 69 -9.82 26.53 0.89
C PRO A 69 -10.21 28.02 0.95
N ASN A 70 -10.41 28.57 2.15
CA ASN A 70 -10.80 29.96 2.33
C ASN A 70 -9.64 30.92 2.08
N ARG A 71 -8.41 30.49 2.40
CA ARG A 71 -7.20 31.30 2.22
C ARG A 71 -6.65 31.21 0.81
N SER A 72 -6.59 30.01 0.24
CA SER A 72 -5.94 29.78 -1.06
C SER A 72 -6.87 29.91 -2.26
N GLY A 73 -8.19 29.87 -2.05
CA GLY A 73 -9.18 30.02 -3.11
C GLY A 73 -8.95 29.05 -4.26
N LYS A 74 -8.68 29.57 -5.46
CA LYS A 74 -8.42 28.73 -6.66
C LYS A 74 -7.11 27.93 -6.59
N TYR A 75 -6.22 28.24 -5.65
CA TYR A 75 -4.96 27.53 -5.44
C TYR A 75 -5.07 26.47 -4.34
N TRP A 76 -6.27 26.22 -3.82
CA TRP A 76 -6.50 25.19 -2.83
C TRP A 76 -6.11 23.82 -3.37
N LEU A 77 -5.33 23.08 -2.56
CA LEU A 77 -5.02 21.69 -2.79
C LEU A 77 -6.02 20.82 -2.05
N HIS A 78 -6.88 20.19 -2.83
CA HIS A 78 -7.78 19.16 -2.32
C HIS A 78 -6.93 17.96 -1.91
N LYS A 79 -6.72 17.81 -0.58
CA LYS A 79 -5.89 16.74 -0.02
C LYS A 79 -6.34 15.37 -0.51
N GLU A 80 -7.64 15.07 -0.43
CA GLU A 80 -8.15 13.75 -0.84
C GLU A 80 -7.96 13.44 -2.34
N ALA A 81 -8.11 14.43 -3.22
CA ALA A 81 -7.83 14.25 -4.64
C ALA A 81 -6.33 13.99 -4.89
N SER A 82 -5.47 14.61 -4.08
CA SER A 82 -4.02 14.38 -4.13
C SER A 82 -3.65 12.99 -3.60
N ASP A 83 -4.28 12.56 -2.49
CA ASP A 83 -4.15 11.20 -1.94
C ASP A 83 -4.63 10.14 -2.96
N TYR A 84 -5.73 10.41 -3.67
CA TYR A 84 -6.22 9.51 -4.73
C TYR A 84 -5.27 9.43 -5.93
N ASP A 85 -4.81 10.57 -6.45
CA ASP A 85 -3.81 10.63 -7.52
C ASP A 85 -2.50 9.92 -7.12
N PHE A 86 -2.11 10.03 -5.83
CA PHE A 86 -0.97 9.31 -5.26
C PHE A 86 -1.17 7.80 -5.30
N VAL A 87 -2.30 7.31 -4.79
CA VAL A 87 -2.64 5.88 -4.78
C VAL A 87 -2.60 5.31 -6.20
N LEU A 88 -3.20 5.99 -7.18
CA LEU A 88 -3.19 5.54 -8.57
C LEU A 88 -1.78 5.41 -9.13
N ARG A 89 -0.91 6.37 -8.85
CA ARG A 89 0.49 6.31 -9.28
C ARG A 89 1.26 5.19 -8.60
N CYS A 90 1.06 4.97 -7.30
CA CYS A 90 1.68 3.85 -6.62
C CYS A 90 1.25 2.51 -7.24
N LEU A 91 -0.03 2.32 -7.54
CA LEU A 91 -0.51 1.10 -8.20
C LEU A 91 0.12 0.94 -9.59
N GLN A 92 0.25 2.02 -10.37
CA GLN A 92 0.95 1.98 -11.67
C GLN A 92 2.42 1.57 -11.53
N TRP A 93 3.13 2.09 -10.52
CA TRP A 93 4.52 1.69 -10.25
C TRP A 93 4.64 0.22 -9.88
N LEU A 94 3.71 -0.30 -9.07
CA LEU A 94 3.68 -1.71 -8.70
C LEU A 94 3.32 -2.64 -9.87
N GLU A 95 2.52 -2.17 -10.82
CA GLU A 95 2.21 -2.93 -12.05
C GLU A 95 3.35 -3.01 -13.03
N ASN A 96 4.10 -1.91 -13.17
CA ASN A 96 5.23 -1.81 -14.09
C ASN A 96 6.52 -2.39 -13.49
N ASP A 97 6.51 -2.82 -12.22
CA ASP A 97 7.63 -3.53 -11.62
C ASP A 97 7.86 -4.84 -12.40
N ASP A 98 9.05 -5.01 -12.95
CA ASP A 98 9.43 -6.21 -13.71
C ASP A 98 9.88 -7.35 -12.78
N GLY A 99 9.83 -7.13 -11.46
CA GLY A 99 10.25 -8.09 -10.46
C GLY A 99 11.76 -8.27 -10.40
N SER A 100 12.53 -7.49 -11.19
CA SER A 100 13.96 -7.39 -10.99
C SER A 100 14.19 -6.87 -9.58
N PRO A 101 15.25 -7.32 -8.87
CA PRO A 101 15.67 -6.73 -7.61
C PRO A 101 16.19 -5.31 -7.89
N SER A 102 15.28 -4.42 -8.24
CA SER A 102 15.57 -3.04 -8.48
C SER A 102 15.70 -2.40 -7.11
N ASP A 103 16.79 -1.66 -6.91
CA ASP A 103 16.91 -0.75 -5.77
C ASP A 103 15.98 0.46 -5.90
N ASN A 104 14.87 0.32 -6.63
CA ASN A 104 13.96 1.38 -6.94
C ASN A 104 13.18 1.77 -5.68
N ALA A 105 13.70 2.77 -4.99
CA ALA A 105 13.10 3.37 -3.80
C ALA A 105 11.65 3.79 -4.04
N VAL A 106 11.30 4.13 -5.28
CA VAL A 106 9.95 4.49 -5.71
C VAL A 106 8.98 3.33 -5.54
N ILE A 107 9.35 2.12 -5.99
CA ILE A 107 8.52 0.91 -5.88
C ILE A 107 8.38 0.52 -4.41
N LYS A 108 9.50 0.47 -3.67
CA LYS A 108 9.52 0.12 -2.24
C LYS A 108 8.63 1.05 -1.40
N SER A 109 8.69 2.35 -1.65
CA SER A 109 7.85 3.32 -0.93
C SER A 109 6.41 3.31 -1.42
N SER A 110 6.17 3.06 -2.72
CA SER A 110 4.81 2.90 -3.25
C SER A 110 4.10 1.74 -2.55
N ALA A 111 4.76 0.59 -2.41
CA ALA A 111 4.24 -0.56 -1.65
C ALA A 111 3.95 -0.22 -0.18
N LEU A 112 4.78 0.63 0.44
CA LEU A 112 4.59 1.03 1.84
C LEU A 112 3.40 1.96 2.05
N PHE A 113 3.22 2.94 1.17
CA PHE A 113 2.27 4.03 1.40
C PHE A 113 0.91 3.82 0.75
N VAL A 114 0.84 3.08 -0.36
CA VAL A 114 -0.41 2.93 -1.12
C VAL A 114 -1.55 2.39 -0.25
N TRP A 115 -1.27 1.36 0.55
CA TRP A 115 -2.28 0.72 1.41
C TRP A 115 -2.75 1.65 2.53
N ILE A 116 -1.82 2.39 3.12
CA ILE A 116 -2.12 3.36 4.18
C ILE A 116 -3.00 4.49 3.64
N THR A 117 -2.78 4.91 2.40
CA THR A 117 -3.52 6.01 1.80
C THR A 117 -4.89 5.56 1.29
N CYS A 118 -5.04 4.33 0.77
CA CYS A 118 -6.31 3.80 0.26
C CYS A 118 -7.47 3.94 1.25
N TYR A 119 -7.30 3.51 2.51
CA TYR A 119 -8.41 3.53 3.49
C TYR A 119 -8.75 4.93 4.02
N LYS A 120 -7.92 5.94 3.73
CA LYS A 120 -8.13 7.34 4.14
C LYS A 120 -8.95 8.14 3.13
N LEU A 121 -9.25 7.56 1.96
CA LEU A 121 -10.03 8.23 0.94
C LEU A 121 -11.50 8.32 1.33
N SER A 122 -12.13 9.45 1.01
CA SER A 122 -13.56 9.66 1.21
C SER A 122 -14.41 8.85 0.24
N ASP A 123 -15.68 8.69 0.59
CA ASP A 123 -16.66 7.87 -0.14
C ASP A 123 -16.78 8.18 -1.64
N GLY A 124 -16.49 9.43 -2.05
CA GLY A 124 -16.55 9.87 -3.44
C GLY A 124 -15.50 9.21 -4.35
N PHE A 125 -14.33 8.87 -3.82
CA PHE A 125 -13.24 8.24 -4.60
C PHE A 125 -13.29 6.71 -4.58
N ILE A 126 -14.02 6.13 -3.62
CA ILE A 126 -14.08 4.68 -3.41
C ILE A 126 -14.53 3.91 -4.66
N PRO A 127 -15.61 4.29 -5.39
CA PRO A 127 -16.04 3.52 -6.57
C PRO A 127 -14.94 3.39 -7.64
N ALA A 128 -14.23 4.49 -7.90
CA ALA A 128 -13.18 4.53 -8.91
C ALA A 128 -11.93 3.76 -8.43
N LEU A 129 -11.56 3.88 -7.14
CA LEU A 129 -10.48 3.09 -6.56
C LEU A 129 -10.80 1.58 -6.60
N ILE A 130 -12.01 1.18 -6.24
CA ILE A 130 -12.42 -0.23 -6.24
C ILE A 130 -12.35 -0.82 -7.65
N SER A 131 -12.88 -0.11 -8.65
CA SER A 131 -12.75 -0.54 -10.05
C SER A 131 -11.28 -0.68 -10.46
N ARG A 132 -10.40 0.22 -9.98
CA ARG A 132 -8.96 0.13 -10.25
C ARG A 132 -8.30 -1.07 -9.58
N LEU A 133 -8.68 -1.37 -8.34
CA LEU A 133 -8.17 -2.51 -7.57
C LEU A 133 -8.68 -3.86 -8.10
N GLU A 134 -9.89 -3.92 -8.68
CA GLU A 134 -10.42 -5.14 -9.32
C GLU A 134 -9.54 -5.65 -10.47
N GLY A 135 -8.90 -4.74 -11.20
CA GLY A 135 -7.97 -5.06 -12.28
C GLY A 135 -6.50 -5.10 -11.85
N PHE A 136 -6.18 -4.84 -10.58
CA PHE A 136 -4.81 -4.85 -10.09
C PHE A 136 -4.36 -6.29 -9.81
N ASP A 137 -3.20 -6.67 -10.37
CA ASP A 137 -2.61 -7.99 -10.14
C ASP A 137 -1.86 -8.02 -8.80
N PHE A 138 -2.55 -8.44 -7.75
CA PHE A 138 -1.98 -8.52 -6.39
C PHE A 138 -0.83 -9.53 -6.26
N SER A 139 -0.63 -10.44 -7.23
CA SER A 139 0.51 -11.37 -7.20
C SER A 139 1.85 -10.65 -7.28
N ARG A 140 1.88 -9.44 -7.85
CA ARG A 140 3.06 -8.57 -7.94
C ARG A 140 3.58 -8.11 -6.58
N LEU A 141 2.73 -8.14 -5.54
CA LEU A 141 3.15 -7.85 -4.17
C LEU A 141 4.10 -8.92 -3.61
N LYS A 142 4.12 -10.14 -4.19
CA LYS A 142 5.08 -11.20 -3.84
C LYS A 142 6.49 -10.85 -4.32
N GLN A 143 6.60 -10.27 -5.52
CA GLN A 143 7.88 -10.02 -6.18
C GLN A 143 8.57 -8.78 -5.68
N ALA A 144 7.80 -7.75 -5.33
CA ALA A 144 8.30 -6.57 -4.64
C ALA A 144 8.94 -7.03 -3.33
N HIS A 145 10.24 -7.31 -3.36
CA HIS A 145 11.05 -7.73 -2.24
C HIS A 145 10.79 -6.74 -1.09
N ILE A 146 9.87 -7.06 -0.18
CA ILE A 146 9.64 -6.29 1.03
C ILE A 146 10.89 -6.55 1.87
N ILE A 147 11.89 -5.71 1.64
CA ILE A 147 13.18 -5.81 2.29
C ILE A 147 12.94 -5.87 3.80
N ARG A 148 13.57 -6.89 4.38
CA ARG A 148 13.61 -7.35 5.77
C ARG A 148 13.60 -6.25 6.86
N THR A 149 13.89 -5.00 6.52
CA THR A 149 13.99 -3.86 7.44
C THR A 149 12.71 -3.04 7.62
N ARG A 150 11.67 -3.19 6.77
CA ARG A 150 10.40 -2.43 6.94
C ARG A 150 9.11 -3.25 6.81
N TYR A 151 9.23 -4.58 6.85
CA TYR A 151 8.12 -5.52 6.72
C TYR A 151 6.94 -5.19 7.65
N ALA A 152 7.21 -4.87 8.93
CA ALA A 152 6.15 -4.55 9.89
C ALA A 152 5.29 -3.33 9.53
N LEU A 153 5.88 -2.28 8.92
CA LEU A 153 5.12 -1.09 8.52
C LEU A 153 4.28 -1.34 7.27
N VAL A 154 4.84 -2.08 6.30
CA VAL A 154 4.10 -2.48 5.09
C VAL A 154 2.92 -3.36 5.46
N MET A 155 3.15 -4.37 6.31
CA MET A 155 2.10 -5.29 6.74
C MET A 155 1.07 -4.62 7.65
N GLY A 156 1.47 -3.70 8.53
CA GLY A 156 0.53 -2.89 9.31
C GLY A 156 -0.41 -2.07 8.42
N GLY A 157 0.15 -1.36 7.42
CA GLY A 157 -0.65 -0.61 6.45
C GLY A 157 -1.53 -1.48 5.57
N PHE A 158 -1.04 -2.66 5.18
CA PHE A 158 -1.78 -3.62 4.37
C PHE A 158 -2.93 -4.28 5.13
N GLY A 159 -2.74 -4.63 6.42
CA GLY A 159 -3.81 -5.12 7.28
C GLY A 159 -4.97 -4.12 7.40
N GLU A 160 -4.66 -2.83 7.66
CA GLU A 160 -5.70 -1.78 7.69
C GLU A 160 -6.42 -1.64 6.35
N PHE A 161 -5.69 -1.74 5.24
CA PHE A 161 -6.28 -1.75 3.90
C PHE A 161 -7.24 -2.94 3.70
N LEU A 162 -6.87 -4.15 4.11
CA LEU A 162 -7.73 -5.33 3.99
C LEU A 162 -8.99 -5.20 4.83
N ARG A 163 -8.87 -4.70 6.07
CA ARG A 163 -10.02 -4.43 6.95
C ARG A 163 -10.98 -3.42 6.33
N TRP A 164 -10.44 -2.32 5.80
CA TRP A 164 -11.22 -1.33 5.07
C TRP A 164 -11.89 -1.94 3.84
N LEU A 165 -11.16 -2.73 3.05
CA LEU A 165 -11.71 -3.37 1.85
C LEU A 165 -12.87 -4.33 2.17
N TYR A 166 -12.77 -5.06 3.29
CA TYR A 166 -13.83 -5.93 3.78
C TYR A 166 -15.06 -5.15 4.26
N SER A 167 -14.86 -4.04 4.97
CA SER A 167 -15.97 -3.20 5.44
C SER A 167 -16.76 -2.54 4.31
N LEU A 168 -16.18 -2.38 3.12
CA LEU A 168 -16.91 -1.94 1.93
C LEU A 168 -17.89 -2.99 1.41
N GLY A 169 -17.60 -4.28 1.64
CA GLY A 169 -18.46 -5.39 1.25
C GLY A 169 -19.82 -5.36 1.94
N SER A 170 -19.84 -5.06 3.24
CA SER A 170 -21.08 -4.97 4.03
C SER A 170 -21.94 -3.77 3.66
N ILE A 171 -21.34 -2.70 3.15
CA ILE A 171 -22.05 -1.46 2.77
C ILE A 171 -22.56 -1.53 1.32
N ARG A 172 -21.84 -2.19 0.41
CA ARG A 172 -22.05 -2.03 -1.04
C ARG A 172 -22.32 -3.33 -1.81
N ASN A 173 -22.48 -4.49 -1.15
CA ASN A 173 -22.63 -5.82 -1.78
C ASN A 173 -21.53 -6.15 -2.82
N LYS A 174 -20.37 -5.49 -2.71
CA LYS A 174 -19.22 -5.64 -3.60
C LYS A 174 -17.99 -5.86 -2.74
N SER A 175 -17.95 -7.01 -2.05
CA SER A 175 -16.74 -7.37 -1.33
C SER A 175 -15.68 -7.79 -2.34
N LEU A 176 -14.57 -7.04 -2.39
CA LEU A 176 -13.36 -7.50 -3.06
C LEU A 176 -12.61 -8.55 -2.23
N ILE A 177 -13.09 -8.85 -1.01
CA ILE A 177 -12.56 -9.91 -0.17
C ILE A 177 -13.62 -10.97 0.03
N SER A 178 -13.29 -12.21 -0.31
CA SER A 178 -14.06 -13.38 0.14
C SER A 178 -13.16 -14.26 1.01
N VAL A 179 -13.69 -14.74 2.12
CA VAL A 179 -13.06 -15.80 2.92
C VAL A 179 -13.36 -17.12 2.21
N VAL A 180 -12.32 -17.82 1.75
CA VAL A 180 -12.48 -19.00 0.88
C VAL A 180 -12.50 -20.30 1.67
N GLN A 181 -11.65 -20.44 2.68
CA GLN A 181 -11.51 -21.69 3.43
C GLN A 181 -10.75 -21.48 4.75
N GLU A 182 -11.15 -22.21 5.78
CA GLU A 182 -10.36 -22.44 6.98
C GLU A 182 -9.59 -23.76 6.80
N VAL A 183 -8.27 -23.69 6.93
CA VAL A 183 -7.41 -24.87 6.77
C VAL A 183 -7.07 -25.39 8.16
N SER A 184 -7.42 -26.65 8.45
CA SER A 184 -7.04 -27.31 9.71
C SER A 184 -5.52 -27.52 9.77
N GLN A 185 -4.97 -27.54 10.99
CA GLN A 185 -3.53 -27.58 11.25
C GLN A 185 -2.78 -28.73 10.53
N GLU A 186 -3.46 -29.84 10.24
CA GLU A 186 -2.88 -31.01 9.54
C GLU A 186 -2.46 -30.72 8.10
N GLU A 187 -3.15 -29.81 7.38
CA GLU A 187 -2.78 -29.40 6.02
C GLU A 187 -1.71 -28.29 6.01
N ALA A 188 -1.70 -27.41 7.02
CA ALA A 188 -0.71 -26.32 7.15
C ALA A 188 0.69 -26.83 7.54
N SER A 189 0.77 -28.02 8.16
CA SER A 189 2.01 -28.64 8.64
C SER A 189 2.88 -29.26 7.53
N ARG A 190 2.43 -29.28 6.26
CA ARG A 190 3.28 -29.75 5.16
C ARG A 190 4.33 -28.67 4.86
N PRO A 191 5.62 -28.94 5.11
CA PRO A 191 6.66 -27.96 4.84
C PRO A 191 6.69 -27.69 3.34
N VAL A 192 6.38 -26.44 2.94
CA VAL A 192 6.73 -25.92 1.62
C VAL A 192 8.25 -25.75 1.63
N HIS A 193 8.96 -26.85 1.37
CA HIS A 193 10.42 -26.84 1.31
C HIS A 193 10.87 -25.86 0.22
N ASN A 194 11.67 -24.85 0.64
CA ASN A 194 12.56 -23.98 -0.15
C ASN A 194 12.16 -22.53 -0.49
N GLU A 195 11.33 -21.83 0.29
CA GLU A 195 11.29 -20.35 0.23
C GLU A 195 11.72 -19.72 1.57
N LEU A 196 12.64 -18.74 1.50
CA LEU A 196 13.28 -18.04 2.61
C LEU A 196 12.25 -17.39 3.56
N GLN A 197 12.07 -17.95 4.76
CA GLN A 197 11.22 -17.38 5.81
C GLN A 197 11.96 -16.28 6.59
N ALA A 198 11.38 -15.07 6.63
CA ALA A 198 11.80 -13.99 7.51
C ALA A 198 10.63 -13.64 8.46
N TRP A 199 10.88 -13.80 9.76
CA TRP A 199 9.86 -13.72 10.83
C TRP A 199 9.80 -12.34 11.48
N HIS A 200 8.65 -11.68 11.47
CA HIS A 200 8.48 -10.35 12.08
C HIS A 200 7.18 -10.20 12.88
N TRP A 201 7.31 -9.72 14.12
CA TRP A 201 6.22 -9.52 15.06
C TRP A 201 5.36 -8.30 14.73
N ILE A 202 4.04 -8.46 14.66
CA ILE A 202 3.07 -7.35 14.67
C ILE A 202 2.51 -7.21 16.09
N LYS A 203 2.72 -6.05 16.72
CA LYS A 203 2.14 -5.75 18.04
C LYS A 203 0.67 -5.30 17.84
N SER A 204 -0.29 -6.06 18.36
CA SER A 204 -1.77 -5.87 18.27
C SER A 204 -2.49 -6.29 16.98
N PRO A 205 -2.49 -7.58 16.62
CA PRO A 205 -3.29 -8.13 15.52
C PRO A 205 -4.75 -8.50 15.89
N HIS A 206 -5.12 -8.45 17.18
CA HIS A 206 -6.43 -8.90 17.67
C HIS A 206 -7.63 -8.17 17.05
N ASP A 207 -7.48 -6.88 16.72
CA ASP A 207 -8.58 -6.08 16.17
C ASP A 207 -8.82 -6.35 14.67
N TYR A 208 -7.84 -6.91 13.97
CA TYR A 208 -7.88 -7.09 12.52
C TYR A 208 -8.70 -8.32 12.13
N ILE A 209 -8.35 -9.52 12.64
CA ILE A 209 -9.02 -10.77 12.23
C ILE A 209 -10.40 -10.93 12.88
N ALA A 210 -10.67 -10.31 14.03
CA ALA A 210 -11.99 -10.38 14.65
C ALA A 210 -13.12 -9.96 13.69
N SER A 211 -12.83 -9.09 12.72
CA SER A 211 -13.78 -8.72 11.66
C SER A 211 -13.95 -9.74 10.53
N PHE A 212 -12.99 -10.66 10.37
CA PHE A 212 -12.98 -11.74 9.37
C PHE A 212 -13.32 -13.13 9.94
N ILE A 213 -13.41 -13.26 11.27
CA ILE A 213 -13.91 -14.46 11.95
C ILE A 213 -15.41 -14.18 12.19
N PRO A 214 -16.33 -14.70 11.36
CA PRO A 214 -17.76 -14.64 11.68
C PRO A 214 -18.03 -15.35 13.02
N ASP A 215 -19.28 -15.31 13.51
CA ASP A 215 -19.83 -16.10 14.63
C ASP A 215 -19.70 -17.64 14.43
N MET A 216 -18.51 -18.13 14.08
CA MET A 216 -18.20 -19.47 13.57
C MET A 216 -17.92 -20.46 14.71
N GLY A 217 -18.30 -20.11 15.94
CA GLY A 217 -17.75 -20.79 17.13
C GLY A 217 -16.28 -20.41 17.34
N THR A 218 -15.70 -20.81 18.47
CA THR A 218 -14.27 -20.62 18.73
C THR A 218 -13.48 -21.63 17.90
N PRO A 219 -12.79 -21.24 16.81
CA PRO A 219 -11.96 -22.19 16.07
C PRO A 219 -10.85 -22.73 16.98
N GLU A 220 -10.47 -23.98 16.76
CA GLU A 220 -9.31 -24.56 17.42
C GLU A 220 -8.06 -23.83 16.90
N LEU A 221 -7.32 -23.21 17.82
CA LEU A 221 -6.10 -22.48 17.51
C LEU A 221 -4.91 -23.47 17.46
N PRO A 222 -3.91 -23.27 16.56
CA PRO A 222 -3.85 -22.23 15.54
C PRO A 222 -4.57 -22.60 14.23
N PHE A 223 -5.14 -21.60 13.55
CA PHE A 223 -5.76 -21.76 12.22
C PHE A 223 -5.16 -20.82 11.18
N THR A 224 -5.32 -21.19 9.92
CA THR A 224 -4.92 -20.39 8.76
C THR A 224 -6.15 -19.89 8.02
N LEU A 225 -6.33 -18.58 7.98
CA LEU A 225 -7.39 -17.95 7.20
C LEU A 225 -6.91 -17.73 5.77
N LYS A 226 -7.67 -18.16 4.75
CA LYS A 226 -7.38 -17.88 3.33
C LYS A 226 -8.31 -16.77 2.80
N LEU A 227 -7.76 -15.57 2.61
CA LEU A 227 -8.45 -14.47 1.94
C LEU A 227 -8.25 -14.55 0.44
N ARG A 228 -9.28 -14.25 -0.36
CA ARG A 228 -9.15 -14.00 -1.81
C ARG A 228 -9.37 -12.53 -2.10
N LEU A 229 -8.43 -11.91 -2.82
CA LEU A 229 -8.48 -10.50 -3.23
C LEU A 229 -8.88 -10.34 -4.69
N GLY A 230 -10.06 -9.76 -4.92
CA GLY A 230 -10.60 -9.49 -6.24
C GLY A 230 -11.10 -10.73 -6.98
N LYS A 231 -11.65 -10.50 -8.18
CA LYS A 231 -12.17 -11.59 -9.03
C LYS A 231 -11.08 -12.36 -9.76
N LEU A 232 -9.93 -11.72 -10.03
CA LEU A 232 -8.94 -12.20 -11.01
C LEU A 232 -7.64 -12.75 -10.38
N SER A 233 -7.28 -12.35 -9.16
CA SER A 233 -6.05 -12.81 -8.52
C SER A 233 -6.36 -13.71 -7.33
N HIS A 234 -6.03 -14.99 -7.44
CA HIS A 234 -6.06 -15.93 -6.31
C HIS A 234 -4.86 -15.68 -5.39
N VAL A 235 -4.77 -14.48 -4.81
CA VAL A 235 -3.82 -14.20 -3.76
C VAL A 235 -4.42 -14.71 -2.47
N TYR A 236 -3.79 -15.72 -1.89
CA TYR A 236 -4.14 -16.25 -0.59
C TYR A 236 -3.20 -15.65 0.44
N ILE A 237 -3.77 -14.90 1.36
CA ILE A 237 -3.04 -14.48 2.55
C ILE A 237 -3.32 -15.55 3.58
N SER A 238 -2.32 -16.33 3.96
CA SER A 238 -2.39 -17.23 5.11
C SER A 238 -2.04 -16.42 6.34
N VAL A 239 -2.95 -16.41 7.31
CA VAL A 239 -2.74 -15.72 8.58
C VAL A 239 -2.75 -16.76 9.69
N GLU A 240 -1.60 -16.97 10.33
CA GLU A 240 -1.48 -17.89 11.47
C GLU A 240 -1.85 -17.19 12.76
N VAL A 241 -2.80 -17.75 13.50
CA VAL A 241 -3.33 -17.18 14.76
C VAL A 241 -2.96 -18.10 15.93
N ASP A 242 -2.22 -17.63 16.94
CA ASP A 242 -1.86 -18.45 18.12
C ASP A 242 -3.00 -18.57 19.16
N ASP A 243 -2.73 -19.35 20.21
CA ASP A 243 -3.61 -19.55 21.38
C ASP A 243 -3.99 -18.26 22.11
N ASN A 244 -3.17 -17.21 22.00
CA ASN A 244 -3.48 -15.88 22.55
C ASN A 244 -4.33 -15.04 21.59
N ARG A 245 -4.69 -15.56 20.40
CA ARG A 245 -5.33 -14.88 19.27
C ARG A 245 -4.44 -13.87 18.54
N ARG A 246 -3.12 -14.00 18.66
CA ARG A 246 -2.13 -13.13 18.02
C ARG A 246 -1.78 -13.68 16.64
N ILE A 247 -1.56 -12.80 15.67
CA ILE A 247 -0.96 -13.13 14.38
C ILE A 247 0.54 -13.25 14.55
N TRP A 248 1.08 -14.42 14.22
CA TRP A 248 2.52 -14.65 14.23
C TRP A 248 3.10 -14.58 12.82
N ASP A 249 2.29 -14.90 11.80
CA ASP A 249 2.70 -14.82 10.41
C ASP A 249 1.56 -14.40 9.50
N SER A 250 1.92 -13.60 8.49
CA SER A 250 1.07 -13.35 7.34
C SER A 250 1.92 -13.60 6.10
N HIS A 251 1.72 -14.78 5.53
CA HIS A 251 2.34 -15.15 4.28
C HIS A 251 1.37 -14.83 3.15
N VAL A 252 1.79 -13.95 2.25
CA VAL A 252 1.11 -13.78 0.97
C VAL A 252 1.57 -14.92 0.06
N HIS A 253 0.81 -16.01 0.05
CA HIS A 253 1.03 -17.09 -0.91
C HIS A 253 0.37 -16.71 -2.24
N GLY A 254 1.19 -16.50 -3.27
CA GLY A 254 0.71 -16.60 -4.64
C GLY A 254 0.36 -18.05 -4.95
N LEU A 255 -0.57 -18.26 -5.91
CA LEU A 255 -0.88 -19.58 -6.49
C LEU A 255 0.36 -20.48 -6.56
N VAL A 256 0.41 -21.48 -5.68
CA VAL A 256 0.73 -22.82 -6.16
C VAL A 256 -0.52 -23.22 -6.91
N ASP A 257 -0.44 -23.48 -8.22
CA ASP A 257 -1.52 -24.15 -8.95
C ASP A 257 -1.83 -25.45 -8.19
N MET A 258 -2.82 -25.40 -7.32
CA MET A 258 -3.41 -26.57 -6.70
C MET A 258 -4.47 -27.03 -7.70
N ASP A 259 -4.01 -27.82 -8.66
CA ASP A 259 -4.77 -28.65 -9.59
C ASP A 259 -6.00 -27.98 -10.24
N VAL A 260 -5.79 -27.41 -11.44
CA VAL A 260 -6.85 -27.42 -12.46
C VAL A 260 -6.96 -28.87 -12.94
N PRO A 261 -8.09 -29.58 -12.73
CA PRO A 261 -8.26 -30.90 -13.31
C PRO A 261 -8.35 -30.73 -14.83
N VAL A 262 -7.45 -31.40 -15.56
CA VAL A 262 -7.50 -31.58 -17.02
C VAL A 262 -8.70 -32.43 -17.39
#